data_AF-A0A948GZ70-F1
#
_entry.id   AF-A0A948GZ70-F1
#
_cell.length_a   1.000
_cell.length_b   1.000
_cell.length_c   1.000
_cell.angle_alpha   90.00
_cell.angle_beta   90.00
_cell.angle_gamma   90.00
#
_symmetry.space_group_name_H-M   'P 1'
#
loop_
_entity.id
_entity.type
_entity.pdbx_description
1 polymer ?
#
loop_
_entity_poly.entity_id
_entity_poly.type
_entity_poly.pdbx_seq_one_letter_code
_entity_poly.pdbx_strand_id
1 'polypeptide(L)'
;MNRGHKKSFTLLELLISLFLFSMSIIFIGNLRVFAYNRVVETDRQLRLQNELTVIVEDMGKNILRSVGDSQSPGISCTLTNGTVGLRLRVDNGDPPTASNYGDDIIVEYYVSGNSFYAVEASSQRTITSRPIIASPNFCTLLTGDEGPGVEIYLVARNNPAVARSPSNAQSRVLTRIYSRSSGSH
;
A
#
# COMPACT_ATOMS: atom_id res chain seq x y z
N MET A 1 -44.45 32.47 54.63
CA MET A 1 -43.01 32.12 54.58
C MET A 1 -42.88 30.75 53.90
N ASN A 2 -42.76 30.73 52.57
CA ASN A 2 -42.81 29.51 51.75
C ASN A 2 -41.54 28.65 51.93
N ARG A 3 -41.57 27.70 52.87
CA ARG A 3 -40.51 26.68 53.06
C ARG A 3 -40.56 25.55 52.02
N GLY A 4 -41.63 25.45 51.21
CA GLY A 4 -41.82 24.38 50.22
C GLY A 4 -40.96 24.50 48.95
N HIS A 5 -40.65 25.71 48.48
CA HIS A 5 -39.92 25.89 47.22
C HIS A 5 -38.44 25.48 47.29
N LYS A 6 -37.79 25.61 48.46
CA LYS A 6 -36.38 25.21 48.61
C LYS A 6 -36.17 23.70 48.46
N LYS A 7 -37.13 22.88 48.92
CA LYS A 7 -37.06 21.41 48.82
C LYS A 7 -37.27 20.89 47.39
N SER A 8 -38.11 21.57 46.61
CA SER A 8 -38.36 21.20 45.21
C SER A 8 -37.14 21.48 44.32
N PHE A 9 -36.41 22.55 44.61
CA PHE A 9 -35.20 22.92 43.85
C PHE A 9 -34.07 21.91 44.06
N THR A 10 -33.87 21.44 45.30
CA THR A 10 -32.87 20.41 45.64
C THR A 10 -33.16 19.04 45.03
N LEU A 11 -34.43 18.68 44.80
CA LEU A 11 -34.78 17.40 44.18
C LEU A 11 -34.48 17.43 42.68
N LEU A 12 -34.79 18.55 42.00
CA LEU A 12 -34.49 18.74 40.59
C LEU A 12 -32.97 18.70 40.34
N GLU A 13 -32.20 19.36 41.19
CA GLU A 13 -30.73 19.40 41.10
C GLU A 13 -30.09 18.01 41.24
N LEU A 14 -30.62 17.19 42.15
CA LEU A 14 -30.19 15.79 42.30
C LEU A 14 -30.50 14.97 41.04
N LEU A 15 -31.69 15.16 40.45
CA LEU A 15 -32.11 14.43 39.25
C LEU A 15 -31.24 14.79 38.04
N ILE A 16 -30.94 16.08 37.86
CA ILE A 16 -30.02 16.55 36.81
C ILE A 16 -28.62 15.94 37.02
N SER A 17 -28.13 15.93 38.26
CA SER A 17 -26.83 15.34 38.59
C SER A 17 -26.76 13.85 38.25
N LEU A 18 -27.81 13.09 38.57
CA LEU A 18 -27.89 11.66 38.26
C LEU A 18 -27.97 11.40 36.75
N PHE A 19 -28.69 12.23 36.01
CA PHE A 19 -28.76 12.17 34.55
C PHE A 19 -27.39 12.44 33.91
N LEU A 20 -26.70 13.50 34.34
CA LEU A 20 -25.35 13.83 33.87
C LEU A 20 -24.35 12.72 34.18
N PHE A 21 -24.45 12.10 35.36
CA PHE A 21 -23.61 10.97 35.74
C PHE A 21 -23.87 9.74 34.87
N SER A 22 -25.13 9.40 34.60
CA SER A 22 -25.49 8.31 33.70
C SER A 22 -24.97 8.54 32.27
N MET A 23 -25.14 9.75 31.74
CA MET A 23 -24.59 10.11 30.43
C MET A 23 -23.06 10.00 30.40
N SER A 24 -22.37 10.40 31.48
CA SER A 24 -20.92 10.31 31.56
C SER A 24 -20.43 8.85 31.46
N ILE A 25 -21.12 7.92 32.12
CA ILE A 25 -20.79 6.49 32.02
C ILE A 25 -20.98 5.96 30.60
N ILE A 26 -22.10 6.29 29.95
CA ILE A 26 -22.38 5.89 28.56
C ILE A 26 -21.33 6.48 27.62
N PHE A 27 -20.96 7.74 27.81
CA PHE A 27 -19.96 8.42 27.02
C PHE A 27 -18.59 7.75 27.12
N ILE A 28 -18.14 7.43 28.34
CA ILE A 28 -16.87 6.71 28.56
C ILE A 28 -16.91 5.31 27.93
N GLY A 29 -18.04 4.61 28.03
CA GLY A 29 -18.23 3.30 27.39
C GLY A 29 -18.09 3.36 25.87
N ASN A 30 -18.76 4.33 25.24
CA ASN A 30 -18.68 4.55 23.80
C ASN A 30 -17.27 4.94 23.34
N LEU A 31 -16.58 5.80 24.10
CA LEU A 31 -15.19 6.16 23.82
C LEU A 31 -14.27 4.95 23.84
N ARG A 32 -14.45 4.04 24.80
CA ARG A 32 -13.64 2.82 24.89
C ARG A 32 -13.83 1.91 23.66
N VAL A 33 -15.08 1.69 23.25
CA VAL A 33 -15.39 0.87 22.07
C VAL A 33 -14.83 1.52 20.80
N PHE A 34 -15.00 2.83 20.65
CA PHE A 34 -14.45 3.58 19.53
C PHE A 34 -12.92 3.49 19.47
N ALA A 35 -12.24 3.72 20.60
CA ALA A 35 -10.79 3.65 20.69
C ALA A 35 -10.27 2.26 20.33
N TYR A 36 -10.88 1.19 20.86
CA TYR A 36 -10.50 -0.18 20.53
C TYR A 36 -10.62 -0.46 19.03
N ASN A 37 -11.76 -0.11 18.42
CA ASN A 37 -11.98 -0.33 17.00
C ASN A 37 -10.97 0.44 16.13
N ARG A 38 -10.62 1.67 16.52
CA ARG A 38 -9.61 2.47 15.83
C ARG A 38 -8.21 1.88 15.95
N VAL A 39 -7.82 1.40 17.12
CA VAL A 39 -6.51 0.75 17.31
C VAL A 39 -6.39 -0.50 16.43
N VAL A 40 -7.42 -1.35 16.41
CA VAL A 40 -7.44 -2.56 15.57
C VAL A 40 -7.42 -2.23 14.08
N GLU A 41 -8.17 -1.21 13.65
CA GLU A 41 -8.17 -0.74 12.27
C GLU A 41 -6.78 -0.25 11.85
N THR A 42 -6.15 0.59 12.67
CA THR A 42 -4.82 1.14 12.42
C THR A 42 -3.75 0.04 12.37
N ASP A 43 -3.74 -0.90 13.31
CA ASP A 43 -2.80 -2.03 13.30
C ASP A 43 -2.91 -2.85 12.00
N ARG A 44 -4.15 -3.12 11.54
CA ARG A 44 -4.37 -3.81 10.26
C ARG A 44 -3.86 -3.00 9.08
N GLN A 45 -4.08 -1.69 9.04
CA GLN A 45 -3.59 -0.82 7.97
C GLN A 45 -2.06 -0.76 7.94
N LEU A 46 -1.42 -0.65 9.11
CA LEU A 46 0.05 -0.62 9.23
C LEU A 46 0.68 -1.92 8.72
N ARG A 47 0.10 -3.07 9.07
CA ARG A 47 0.56 -4.37 8.54
C ARG A 47 0.49 -4.42 7.02
N LEU A 48 -0.63 -3.98 6.42
CA LEU A 48 -0.76 -3.92 4.97
C LEU A 48 0.23 -2.94 4.34
N GLN A 49 0.49 -1.80 4.98
CA GLN A 49 1.45 -0.82 4.51
C GLN A 49 2.88 -1.37 4.52
N ASN A 50 3.28 -2.08 5.58
CA ASN A 50 4.61 -2.71 5.66
C ASN A 50 4.83 -3.71 4.51
N GLU A 51 3.84 -4.53 4.17
CA GLU A 51 3.93 -5.48 3.05
C GLU A 51 4.04 -4.75 1.70
N LEU A 52 3.29 -3.66 1.52
CA LEU A 52 3.40 -2.84 0.30
C LEU A 52 4.77 -2.17 0.20
N THR A 53 5.34 -1.71 1.30
CA THR A 53 6.68 -1.12 1.34
C THR A 53 7.73 -2.13 0.88
N VAL A 54 7.66 -3.39 1.33
CA VAL A 54 8.61 -4.44 0.90
C VAL A 54 8.56 -4.66 -0.61
N ILE A 55 7.36 -4.69 -1.21
CA ILE A 55 7.23 -4.83 -2.67
C ILE A 55 7.84 -3.63 -3.39
N VAL A 56 7.52 -2.42 -2.94
CA VAL A 56 8.01 -1.18 -3.55
C VAL A 56 9.54 -1.08 -3.44
N GLU A 57 10.12 -1.51 -2.31
CA GLU A 57 11.56 -1.55 -2.14
C GLU A 57 12.23 -2.56 -3.08
N ASP A 58 11.66 -3.75 -3.24
CA ASP A 58 12.18 -4.78 -4.17
C ASP A 58 12.11 -4.29 -5.62
N MET A 59 10.98 -3.72 -6.03
CA MET A 59 10.83 -3.06 -7.34
C MET A 59 11.85 -1.94 -7.51
N GLY A 60 11.99 -1.06 -6.52
CA GLY A 60 12.89 0.08 -6.57
C GLY A 60 14.34 -0.32 -6.78
N LYS A 61 14.81 -1.37 -6.09
CA LYS A 61 16.17 -1.91 -6.28
C LYS A 61 16.40 -2.35 -7.73
N ASN A 62 15.43 -3.04 -8.32
CA ASN A 62 15.55 -3.54 -9.68
C ASN A 62 15.33 -2.45 -10.75
N ILE A 63 14.49 -1.44 -10.47
CA ILE A 63 14.32 -0.27 -11.36
C ILE A 63 15.62 0.55 -11.41
N LEU A 64 16.26 0.77 -10.28
CA LEU A 64 17.53 1.51 -10.21
C LEU A 64 18.68 0.83 -10.95
N ARG A 65 18.60 -0.49 -11.14
CA ARG A 65 19.55 -1.31 -11.90
C ARG A 65 19.09 -1.57 -13.33
N SER A 66 17.94 -1.04 -13.72
CA SER A 66 17.39 -1.31 -15.03
C SER A 66 18.17 -0.60 -16.12
N VAL A 67 18.54 -1.34 -17.17
CA VAL A 67 19.28 -0.84 -18.33
C VAL A 67 18.50 -1.12 -19.60
N GLY A 68 18.60 -0.21 -20.56
CA GLY A 68 18.00 -0.39 -21.88
C GLY A 68 18.14 0.84 -22.74
N ASP A 69 17.73 0.69 -24.00
CA ASP A 69 17.82 1.73 -25.02
C ASP A 69 16.44 1.99 -25.66
N SER A 70 16.44 2.79 -26.72
CA SER A 70 15.21 3.14 -27.46
C SER A 70 14.52 1.97 -28.16
N GLN A 71 15.25 0.91 -28.52
CA GLN A 71 14.73 -0.28 -29.21
C GLN A 71 14.32 -1.38 -28.22
N SER A 72 14.97 -1.40 -27.07
CA SER A 72 14.90 -2.40 -26.03
C SER A 72 14.84 -1.70 -24.67
N PRO A 73 13.66 -1.18 -24.26
CA PRO A 73 13.54 -0.39 -23.04
C PRO A 73 13.86 -1.23 -21.80
N GLY A 74 14.56 -0.62 -20.84
CA GLY A 74 14.90 -1.27 -19.56
C GLY A 74 13.71 -1.39 -18.61
N ILE A 75 12.70 -0.52 -18.79
CA ILE A 75 11.45 -0.53 -18.04
C ILE A 75 10.29 -0.62 -19.04
N SER A 76 9.38 -1.57 -18.83
CA SER A 76 8.16 -1.68 -19.62
C SER A 76 6.99 -2.15 -18.75
N CYS A 77 5.81 -1.58 -18.98
CA CYS A 77 4.56 -2.13 -18.43
C CYS A 77 3.98 -3.08 -19.49
N THR A 78 3.86 -4.35 -19.17
CA THR A 78 3.39 -5.39 -20.11
C THR A 78 2.24 -6.19 -19.51
N LEU A 79 1.44 -6.86 -20.33
CA LEU A 79 0.41 -7.76 -19.83
C LEU A 79 1.05 -9.13 -19.54
N THR A 80 1.14 -9.49 -18.25
CA THR A 80 1.63 -10.80 -17.80
C THR A 80 0.46 -11.56 -17.19
N ASN A 81 0.12 -12.73 -17.74
CA ASN A 81 -1.01 -13.56 -17.24
C ASN A 81 -2.36 -12.84 -17.21
N GLY A 82 -2.60 -11.91 -18.14
CA GLY A 82 -3.86 -11.16 -18.23
C GLY A 82 -4.00 -10.00 -17.23
N THR A 83 -2.97 -9.74 -16.41
CA THR A 83 -2.87 -8.55 -15.57
C THR A 83 -1.75 -7.64 -16.08
N VAL A 84 -1.91 -6.32 -15.96
CA VAL A 84 -0.81 -5.39 -16.20
C VAL A 84 0.28 -5.73 -15.18
N GLY A 85 1.51 -5.89 -15.65
CA GLY A 85 2.73 -6.23 -14.92
C GLY A 85 3.85 -5.23 -15.24
N LEU A 86 4.87 -5.18 -14.38
CA LEU A 86 6.09 -4.41 -14.59
C LEU A 86 7.20 -5.36 -15.02
N ARG A 87 7.76 -5.16 -16.20
CA ARG A 87 8.92 -5.89 -16.71
C ARG A 87 10.13 -4.96 -16.69
N LEU A 88 11.21 -5.43 -16.08
CA LEU A 88 12.49 -4.77 -15.98
C LEU A 88 13.57 -5.63 -16.64
N ARG A 89 14.47 -4.99 -17.36
CA ARG A 89 15.75 -5.59 -17.77
C ARG A 89 16.83 -5.07 -16.84
N VAL A 90 17.43 -5.97 -16.07
CA VAL A 90 18.42 -5.66 -15.03
C VAL A 90 19.78 -6.14 -15.50
N ASP A 91 20.76 -5.23 -15.47
CA ASP A 91 22.15 -5.54 -15.77
C ASP A 91 22.70 -6.46 -14.67
N ASN A 92 23.21 -7.62 -15.09
CA ASN A 92 23.81 -8.61 -14.21
C ASN A 92 25.31 -8.79 -14.46
N GLY A 93 25.90 -7.93 -15.32
CA GLY A 93 27.33 -7.86 -15.52
C GLY A 93 28.06 -7.29 -14.31
N ASP A 94 29.22 -7.86 -13.99
CA ASP A 94 30.18 -7.27 -13.05
C ASP A 94 31.57 -7.19 -13.74
N PRO A 95 31.98 -6.02 -14.26
CA PRO A 95 31.33 -4.70 -14.13
C PRO A 95 30.06 -4.55 -15.01
N PRO A 96 29.17 -3.58 -14.71
CA PRO A 96 27.95 -3.34 -15.49
C PRO A 96 28.22 -3.08 -16.97
N THR A 97 27.53 -3.80 -17.86
CA THR A 97 27.66 -3.70 -19.32
C THR A 97 26.37 -3.27 -19.98
N ALA A 98 26.05 -1.97 -19.91
CA ALA A 98 24.81 -1.40 -20.44
C ALA A 98 24.53 -1.64 -21.95
N SER A 99 25.53 -2.04 -22.74
CA SER A 99 25.42 -2.34 -24.17
C SER A 99 25.40 -3.83 -24.50
N ASN A 100 25.62 -4.70 -23.52
CA ASN A 100 25.55 -6.14 -23.69
C ASN A 100 24.26 -6.67 -23.08
N TYR A 101 23.29 -6.99 -23.91
CA TYR A 101 22.01 -7.54 -23.44
C TYR A 101 22.03 -9.05 -23.22
N GLY A 102 23.18 -9.71 -23.47
CA GLY A 102 23.29 -11.18 -23.42
C GLY A 102 23.35 -11.76 -22.01
N ASP A 103 23.81 -10.97 -21.05
CA ASP A 103 23.94 -11.31 -19.62
C ASP A 103 22.83 -10.69 -18.76
N ASP A 104 22.02 -9.81 -19.34
CA ASP A 104 20.90 -9.16 -18.65
C ASP A 104 19.84 -10.16 -18.18
N ILE A 105 19.30 -9.88 -17.00
CA ILE A 105 18.21 -10.65 -16.41
C ILE A 105 16.90 -9.90 -16.59
N ILE A 106 15.85 -10.62 -16.99
CA ILE A 106 14.49 -10.09 -17.01
C ILE A 106 13.84 -10.37 -15.66
N VAL A 107 13.42 -9.30 -14.99
CA VAL A 107 12.64 -9.34 -13.75
C VAL A 107 11.23 -8.86 -14.05
N GLU A 108 10.24 -9.71 -13.82
CA GLU A 108 8.83 -9.38 -14.00
C GLU A 108 8.09 -9.37 -12.67
N TYR A 109 7.31 -8.32 -12.45
CA TYR A 109 6.40 -8.23 -11.33
C TYR A 109 4.97 -8.22 -11.82
N TYR A 110 4.13 -9.04 -11.19
CA TYR A 110 2.71 -9.05 -11.50
C TYR A 110 1.91 -9.59 -10.32
N VAL A 111 0.60 -9.36 -10.39
CA VAL A 111 -0.35 -9.98 -9.47
C VAL A 111 -1.07 -11.10 -10.18
N SER A 112 -1.13 -12.24 -9.52
CA SER A 112 -1.95 -13.38 -9.93
C SER A 112 -2.75 -13.88 -8.73
N GLY A 113 -4.07 -13.94 -8.89
CA GLY A 113 -4.98 -14.19 -7.78
C GLY A 113 -4.82 -13.14 -6.68
N ASN A 114 -4.42 -13.60 -5.49
CA ASN A 114 -4.24 -12.77 -4.31
C ASN A 114 -2.78 -12.49 -3.98
N SER A 115 -1.82 -12.94 -4.80
CA SER A 115 -0.41 -12.87 -4.45
C SER A 115 0.36 -11.97 -5.40
N PHE A 116 1.39 -11.34 -4.85
CA PHE A 116 2.35 -10.53 -5.60
C PHE A 116 3.59 -11.35 -5.90
N TYR A 117 3.93 -11.48 -7.17
CA TYR A 117 5.04 -12.30 -7.64
C TYR A 117 6.12 -11.46 -8.28
N ALA A 118 7.37 -11.88 -8.07
CA ALA A 118 8.51 -11.51 -8.88
C ALA A 118 8.99 -12.76 -9.62
N VAL A 119 9.21 -12.67 -10.92
CA VAL A 119 9.81 -13.74 -11.72
C VAL A 119 11.15 -13.24 -12.23
N GLU A 120 12.19 -14.02 -11.97
CA GLU A 120 13.57 -13.72 -12.34
C GLU A 120 14.17 -14.94 -13.04
N ALA A 121 14.62 -14.81 -14.29
CA ALA A 121 15.27 -15.88 -15.05
C ALA A 121 14.53 -17.24 -15.02
N SER A 122 13.19 -17.21 -15.12
CA SER A 122 12.27 -18.39 -15.02
C SER A 122 12.02 -18.95 -13.61
N SER A 123 12.63 -18.37 -12.58
CA SER A 123 12.30 -18.67 -11.18
C SER A 123 11.25 -17.71 -10.66
N GLN A 124 10.13 -18.24 -10.16
CA GLN A 124 9.07 -17.43 -9.55
C GLN A 124 9.26 -17.36 -8.04
N ARG A 125 9.39 -16.14 -7.52
CA ARG A 125 9.47 -15.83 -6.10
C ARG A 125 8.21 -15.08 -5.65
N THR A 126 7.55 -15.60 -4.63
CA THR A 126 6.48 -14.89 -3.93
C THR A 126 7.10 -13.84 -3.01
N ILE A 127 6.80 -12.55 -3.21
CA ILE A 127 7.35 -11.47 -2.38
C ILE A 127 6.56 -11.35 -1.07
N THR A 128 5.23 -11.53 -1.14
CA THR A 128 4.36 -11.45 0.03
C THR A 128 3.40 -12.64 0.07
N SER A 129 3.16 -13.15 1.27
CA SER A 129 2.21 -14.23 1.51
C SER A 129 0.78 -13.73 1.76
N ARG A 130 0.58 -12.41 1.82
CA ARG A 130 -0.72 -11.79 2.13
C ARG A 130 -1.47 -11.39 0.87
N PRO A 131 -2.81 -11.35 0.94
CA PRO A 131 -3.64 -10.95 -0.19
C PRO A 131 -3.37 -9.49 -0.62
N ILE A 132 -2.90 -9.32 -1.84
CA ILE A 132 -2.70 -8.00 -2.47
C ILE A 132 -3.55 -7.94 -3.74
N ILE A 133 -4.16 -6.78 -3.97
CA ILE A 133 -4.93 -6.51 -5.18
C ILE A 133 -4.14 -5.50 -5.99
N ALA A 134 -3.48 -5.92 -7.07
CA ALA A 134 -3.00 -4.93 -8.03
C ALA A 134 -4.21 -4.15 -8.54
N SER A 135 -4.07 -2.83 -8.57
CA SER A 135 -4.93 -2.03 -9.41
C SER A 135 -4.79 -2.52 -10.86
N PRO A 136 -5.87 -2.53 -11.65
CA PRO A 136 -5.77 -2.83 -13.09
C PRO A 136 -4.74 -1.95 -13.81
N ASN A 137 -4.43 -0.77 -13.25
CA ASN A 137 -3.38 0.13 -13.72
C ASN A 137 -2.29 0.30 -12.65
N PHE A 138 -1.66 -0.79 -12.20
CA PHE A 138 -0.60 -0.65 -11.17
C PHE A 138 0.69 -0.06 -11.74
N CYS A 139 0.93 -0.17 -13.05
CA CYS A 139 2.15 0.27 -13.72
C CYS A 139 1.81 1.31 -14.79
N THR A 140 2.38 2.51 -14.66
CA THR A 140 2.30 3.57 -15.68
C THR A 140 3.70 4.05 -16.01
N LEU A 141 4.11 3.96 -17.27
CA LEU A 141 5.41 4.48 -17.71
C LEU A 141 5.42 6.01 -17.63
N LEU A 142 6.49 6.54 -17.05
CA LEU A 142 6.76 7.97 -16.99
C LEU A 142 7.78 8.30 -18.07
N THR A 143 7.47 9.32 -18.87
CA THR A 143 8.38 9.90 -19.85
C THR A 143 8.57 11.37 -19.48
N GLY A 144 9.80 11.77 -19.20
CA GLY A 144 10.14 13.12 -18.77
C GLY A 144 11.64 13.36 -18.79
N ASP A 145 12.06 14.61 -18.52
CA ASP A 145 13.46 15.04 -18.55
C ASP A 145 14.35 14.30 -17.54
N GLU A 146 13.76 13.69 -16.53
CA GLU A 146 14.42 12.90 -15.49
C GLU A 146 14.84 11.49 -15.96
N GLY A 147 14.49 11.11 -17.20
CA GLY A 147 14.78 9.80 -17.78
C GLY A 147 13.62 8.81 -17.66
N PRO A 148 13.84 7.54 -18.05
CA PRO A 148 12.80 6.52 -18.00
C PRO A 148 12.42 6.22 -16.55
N GLY A 149 11.13 6.31 -16.25
CA GLY A 149 10.60 6.00 -14.93
C GLY A 149 9.28 5.26 -14.98
N VAL A 150 8.80 4.88 -13.80
CA VAL A 150 7.51 4.22 -13.64
C VAL A 150 6.80 4.76 -12.41
N GLU A 151 5.51 5.02 -12.56
CA GLU A 151 4.59 5.24 -11.46
C GLU A 151 3.95 3.89 -11.09
N ILE A 152 4.09 3.52 -9.82
CA ILE A 152 3.60 2.27 -9.26
C ILE A 152 2.45 2.59 -8.31
N TYR A 153 1.29 2.00 -8.57
CA TYR A 153 0.08 2.14 -7.77
C TYR A 153 -0.42 0.80 -7.25
N LEU A 154 -0.12 0.50 -5.99
CA LEU A 154 -0.49 -0.75 -5.33
C LEU A 154 -1.62 -0.55 -4.33
N VAL A 155 -2.50 -1.55 -4.24
CA VAL A 155 -3.59 -1.59 -3.28
C VAL A 155 -3.56 -2.92 -2.53
N ALA A 156 -3.57 -2.88 -1.21
CA ALA A 156 -3.65 -4.10 -0.39
C ALA A 156 -4.93 -4.08 0.45
N ARG A 157 -5.55 -5.26 0.62
CA ARG A 157 -6.71 -5.46 1.51
C ARG A 157 -6.50 -6.72 2.33
N ASN A 158 -7.04 -6.75 3.54
CA ASN A 158 -7.01 -7.97 4.37
C ASN A 158 -7.77 -9.13 3.70
N ASN A 159 -8.91 -8.84 3.07
CA ASN A 159 -9.64 -9.77 2.23
C ASN A 159 -9.91 -9.10 0.87
N PRO A 160 -9.34 -9.63 -0.23
CA PRO A 160 -9.45 -9.01 -1.53
C PRO A 160 -10.82 -9.20 -2.17
N ALA A 161 -11.53 -10.27 -1.80
CA ALA A 161 -12.87 -10.57 -2.28
C ALA A 161 -13.96 -9.67 -1.65
N VAL A 162 -13.62 -8.93 -0.59
CA VAL A 162 -14.57 -8.07 0.13
C VAL A 162 -14.24 -6.60 -0.16
N ALA A 163 -15.29 -5.77 -0.26
CA ALA A 163 -15.14 -4.33 -0.38
C ALA A 163 -14.47 -3.72 0.86
N ARG A 164 -13.99 -2.48 0.72
CA ARG A 164 -13.42 -1.74 1.85
C ARG A 164 -14.47 -1.54 2.94
N SER A 165 -14.13 -1.88 4.18
CA SER A 165 -14.99 -1.66 5.36
C SER A 165 -14.12 -1.51 6.61
N PRO A 166 -14.67 -1.10 7.77
CA PRO A 166 -13.92 -1.10 9.03
C PRO A 166 -13.39 -2.49 9.42
N SER A 167 -14.07 -3.57 9.02
CA SER A 167 -13.61 -4.95 9.23
C SER A 167 -12.63 -5.43 8.16
N ASN A 168 -12.59 -4.79 6.99
CA ASN A 168 -11.70 -5.08 5.87
C ASN A 168 -10.88 -3.86 5.47
N ALA A 169 -9.80 -3.63 6.23
CA ALA A 169 -8.88 -2.53 6.02
C ALA A 169 -8.27 -2.57 4.61
N GLN A 170 -8.00 -1.38 4.07
CA GLN A 170 -7.34 -1.19 2.79
C GLN A 170 -6.18 -0.21 2.97
N SER A 171 -5.03 -0.54 2.39
CA SER A 171 -3.89 0.37 2.25
C SER A 171 -3.59 0.60 0.77
N ARG A 172 -2.98 1.75 0.46
CA ARG A 172 -2.64 2.16 -0.91
C ARG A 172 -1.26 2.79 -0.89
N VAL A 173 -0.44 2.46 -1.87
CA VAL A 173 0.86 3.10 -2.07
C VAL A 173 0.92 3.57 -3.51
N LEU A 174 1.24 4.86 -3.67
CA LEU A 174 1.58 5.48 -4.95
C LEU A 174 3.02 5.94 -4.83
N THR A 175 3.88 5.48 -5.74
CA THR A 175 5.28 5.89 -5.78
C THR A 175 5.72 6.11 -7.22
N ARG A 176 6.73 6.95 -7.40
CA ARG A 176 7.39 7.18 -8.69
C ARG A 176 8.85 6.83 -8.51
N ILE A 177 9.35 6.01 -9.42
CA ILE A 177 10.74 5.55 -9.38
C ILE A 177 11.31 5.75 -10.78
N TYR A 178 12.44 6.44 -10.85
CA TYR A 178 13.17 6.68 -12.08
C TYR A 178 14.39 5.76 -12.13
N SER A 179 14.66 5.19 -13.30
CA SER A 179 15.93 4.51 -13.51
C SER A 179 17.05 5.55 -13.56
N ARG A 180 18.25 5.12 -13.21
CA ARG A 180 19.45 5.92 -13.38
C ARG A 180 19.66 6.08 -14.89
N SER A 181 19.30 7.24 -15.43
CA SER A 181 19.65 7.61 -16.80
C SER A 181 21.15 7.35 -16.99
N SER A 182 21.50 6.41 -17.86
CA SER A 182 22.86 6.28 -18.37
C SER A 182 23.09 7.53 -19.20
N GLY A 183 23.52 8.60 -18.53
CA GLY A 183 23.90 9.83 -19.19
C GLY A 183 24.87 9.47 -20.30
N SER A 184 24.44 9.72 -21.54
CA SER A 184 25.31 9.75 -22.70
C SER A 184 26.33 10.87 -22.48
N HIS A 185 27.43 10.54 -21.83
CA HIS A 185 28.67 11.31 -21.88
C HIS A 185 29.56 10.75 -22.98
#